data_AF-A0AAE1RJL9-F1
#
_entry.id   AF-A0AAE1RJL9-F1
#
_cell.length_a   1.000
_cell.length_b   1.000
_cell.length_c   1.000
_cell.angle_alpha   90.00
_cell.angle_beta   90.00
_cell.angle_gamma   90.00
#
_symmetry.space_group_name_H-M   'P 1'
#
loop_
_entity.id
_entity.type
_entity.pdbx_description
1 polymer ?
#
loop_
_entity_poly.entity_id
_entity_poly.type
_entity_poly.pdbx_seq_one_letter_code
_entity_poly.pdbx_strand_id
1 'polypeptide(L)' 'MPALTEIFGDDSVLQFGGGTLGHPWGNAPGAVANRVALEACVKARNEGRDLAQEGEELKCKQVEIRLN' A
#
# COMPACT_ATOMS: atom_id res chain seq x y z
N MET A 1 -0.26 -3.37 2.88
CA MET A 1 -1.05 -2.26 3.45
C MET A 1 -2.52 -2.58 3.74
N PRO A 2 -3.23 -3.50 3.05
CA PRO A 2 -4.69 -3.68 3.24
C PRO A 2 -5.13 -3.82 4.70
N ALA A 3 -4.51 -4.75 5.45
CA ALA A 3 -4.85 -4.97 6.85
C ALA A 3 -4.61 -3.75 7.75
N LEU A 4 -3.56 -2.94 7.49
CA LEU A 4 -3.32 -1.72 8.28
C LEU A 4 -4.37 -0.65 8.00
N THR A 5 -4.74 -0.49 6.73
CA THR A 5 -5.79 0.44 6.30
C THR A 5 -7.18 0.03 6.82
N GLU A 6 -7.43 -1.26 6.95
CA GLU A 6 -8.66 -1.80 7.50
C GLU A 6 -8.76 -1.63 9.03
N ILE A 7 -7.68 -1.95 9.76
CA ILE A 7 -7.67 -1.89 11.24
C ILE A 7 -7.66 -0.45 11.76
N PHE A 8 -6.83 0.41 11.18
CA PHE A 8 -6.58 1.74 11.73
C PHE A 8 -7.37 2.86 11.03
N GLY A 9 -7.88 2.62 9.82
CA GLY A 9 -8.61 3.63 9.06
C GLY A 9 -7.75 4.84 8.65
N ASP A 10 -8.42 5.92 8.26
CA ASP A 10 -7.79 7.10 7.65
C ASP A 10 -7.06 8.00 8.65
N ASP A 11 -7.53 8.06 9.89
CA ASP A 11 -6.96 8.92 10.95
C ASP A 11 -5.80 8.22 11.67
N SER A 12 -4.82 7.75 10.90
CA SER A 12 -3.67 7.01 11.40
C SER A 12 -2.37 7.39 10.68
N VAL A 13 -1.24 7.16 11.35
CA VAL A 13 0.09 7.30 10.76
C VAL A 13 0.74 5.92 10.65
N LEU A 14 1.02 5.49 9.42
CA LEU A 14 1.69 4.22 9.14
C LEU A 14 3.18 4.47 8.86
N GLN A 15 4.05 4.11 9.80
CA GLN A 15 5.49 4.35 9.71
C GLN A 15 6.24 3.17 9.07
N PHE A 16 6.94 3.41 7.97
CA PHE A 16 7.75 2.40 7.26
C PHE A 16 9.24 2.74 7.33
N GLY A 17 9.91 2.33 8.42
CA GLY A 17 11.37 2.50 8.57
C GLY A 17 12.15 1.56 7.66
N GLY A 18 12.32 0.29 8.07
CA GLY A 18 12.99 -0.73 7.26
C GLY A 18 12.30 -0.97 5.90
N GLY A 19 10.97 -0.82 5.84
CA GLY A 19 10.19 -0.94 4.61
C GLY A 19 10.42 0.19 3.58
N THR A 20 11.10 1.28 3.94
CA THR A 20 11.52 2.33 2.99
C THR A 20 13.02 2.25 2.71
N LEU A 21 13.83 2.11 3.77
CA LEU A 21 15.29 2.11 3.68
C LEU A 21 15.86 0.86 3.01
N GLY A 22 15.17 -0.28 3.14
CA GLY A 22 15.58 -1.56 2.55
C GLY A 22 15.15 -1.74 1.09
N HIS A 23 14.56 -0.71 0.45
CA HIS A 23 14.07 -0.84 -0.91
C HIS A 23 15.24 -0.97 -1.91
N PRO A 24 15.24 -1.93 -2.84
CA PRO A 24 16.38 -2.22 -3.74
C PRO A 24 16.85 -1.03 -4.60
N TRP A 25 15.95 -0.08 -4.87
CA TRP A 25 16.23 1.12 -5.66
C TRP A 25 16.40 2.40 -4.80
N GLY A 26 16.62 2.23 -3.50
CA GLY A 26 16.85 3.32 -2.56
C GLY A 26 15.58 3.93 -1.97
N ASN A 27 15.78 4.93 -1.11
CA ASN A 27 14.76 5.46 -0.22
C ASN A 27 13.58 6.12 -0.95
N ALA A 28 13.84 6.89 -2.01
CA ALA A 28 12.78 7.57 -2.74
C ALA A 28 11.83 6.57 -3.44
N PRO A 29 12.33 5.55 -4.17
CA PRO A 29 11.48 4.46 -4.66
C PRO A 29 10.78 3.66 -3.55
N GLY A 30 11.41 3.45 -2.40
CA GLY A 30 10.77 2.82 -1.24
C GLY A 30 9.59 3.61 -0.69
N ALA A 31 9.75 4.93 -0.53
CA ALA A 31 8.67 5.82 -0.09
C ALA A 31 7.52 5.85 -1.09
N VAL A 32 7.87 5.86 -2.38
CA VAL A 32 6.93 5.74 -3.49
C VAL A 32 6.15 4.42 -3.42
N ALA A 33 6.82 3.28 -3.23
CA ALA A 33 6.16 1.98 -3.15
C ALA A 33 5.13 1.94 -2.01
N ASN A 34 5.47 2.48 -0.84
CA ASN A 34 4.56 2.61 0.28
C ASN A 34 3.37 3.54 -0.05
N ARG A 35 3.62 4.68 -0.69
CA ARG A 35 2.55 5.61 -1.08
C ARG A 35 1.54 4.98 -2.03
N VAL A 36 2.00 4.37 -3.12
CA VAL A 36 1.10 3.78 -4.11
C VAL A 36 0.36 2.59 -3.49
N ALA A 37 1.01 1.81 -2.61
CA ALA A 37 0.36 0.72 -1.86
C ALA A 37 -0.78 1.21 -0.98
N LEU A 38 -0.63 2.38 -0.35
CA LEU A 38 -1.66 2.94 0.50
C LEU A 38 -2.84 3.43 -0.32
N GLU A 39 -2.58 4.16 -1.40
CA GLU A 39 -3.62 4.70 -2.28
C GLU A 39 -4.45 3.59 -2.95
N ALA A 40 -3.81 2.49 -3.35
CA ALA A 40 -4.52 1.34 -3.91
C ALA A 40 -5.47 0.71 -2.88
N CYS A 41 -5.03 0.59 -1.62
CA CYS A 41 -5.87 0.04 -0.54
C CYS A 41 -7.04 0.99 -0.20
N VAL A 42 -6.78 2.29 -0.10
CA VAL A 42 -7.82 3.30 0.15
C VAL A 42 -8.85 3.33 -0.99
N LYS A 43 -8.40 3.28 -2.24
CA LYS A 43 -9.28 3.22 -3.41
C LYS A 43 -10.17 1.98 -3.37
N ALA A 44 -9.58 0.80 -3.17
CA ALA A 44 -10.32 -0.45 -3.11
C ALA A 44 -11.37 -0.46 -1.99
N ARG A 45 -11.01 0.03 -0.80
CA ARG A 45 -11.96 0.19 0.32
C ARG A 45 -13.10 1.14 -0.05
N ASN A 46 -12.78 2.28 -0.67
CA ASN A 46 -13.79 3.27 -1.06
C ASN A 46 -14.70 2.77 -2.20
N GLU A 47 -14.24 1.81 -3.00
CA GLU A 47 -15.04 1.08 -4.00
C GLU A 47 -15.85 -0.07 -3.39
N GLY A 48 -15.79 -0.27 -2.06
CA GLY A 48 -16.55 -1.28 -1.33
C GLY A 48 -15.94 -2.69 -1.37
N ARG A 49 -14.66 -2.83 -1.76
CA ARG A 49 -13.95 -4.12 -1.74
C ARG A 49 -13.57 -4.54 -0.32
N ASP A 50 -13.55 -5.83 -0.07
CA ASP A 50 -13.12 -6.41 1.20
C ASP A 50 -11.59 -6.50 1.25
N LEU A 51 -10.96 -5.62 2.02
CA LEU A 51 -9.50 -5.59 2.16
C LEU A 51 -8.91 -6.82 2.87
N ALA A 52 -9.69 -7.50 3.72
CA ALA A 52 -9.24 -8.70 4.45
C ALA A 52 -9.15 -9.91 3.51
N GLN A 53 -10.12 -10.03 2.59
CA GLN A 53 -10.18 -11.15 1.63
C GLN A 53 -9.43 -10.85 0.33
N GLU A 54 -9.49 -9.61 -0.17
CA GLU A 54 -8.97 -9.23 -1.50
C GLU A 54 -7.60 -8.54 -1.43
N GLY A 55 -7.03 -8.40 -0.23
CA GLY A 55 -5.80 -7.66 0.02
C GLY A 55 -4.56 -8.23 -0.66
N GLU A 56 -4.49 -9.54 -0.92
CA GLU A 56 -3.34 -10.16 -1.60
C GLU A 56 -3.33 -9.83 -3.11
N GLU A 57 -4.49 -9.81 -3.75
CA GLU A 57 -4.64 -9.41 -5.16
C GLU A 57 -4.26 -7.93 -5.37
N LEU A 58 -4.60 -7.07 -4.40
CA LEU A 58 -4.24 -5.65 -4.41
C LEU A 58 -2.72 -5.42 -4.32
N LYS A 59 -1.99 -6.28 -3.60
CA LYS A 59 -0.51 -6.22 -3.56
C LYS A 59 0.11 -6.54 -4.93
N CYS A 60 -0.53 -7.38 -5.74
CA CYS A 60 -0.01 -7.75 -7.07
C CYS A 60 -0.18 -6.62 -8.09
N LYS A 61 -1.35 -5.96 -8.10
CA LYS A 61 -1.60 -4.77 -8.94
C LYS A 61 -0.66 -3.60 -8.62
N GLN A 62 -0.07 -3.58 -7.43
CA GLN A 62 0.86 -2.58 -6.95
C GLN A 62 2.16 -2.48 -7.76
N VAL A 63 2.60 -3.61 -8.33
CA VAL A 63 3.80 -3.71 -9.17
C VAL A 63 3.51 -3.22 -10.60
N GLU A 64 2.25 -3.28 -11.03
CA GLU A 64 1.83 -3.06 -12.41
C GLU A 64 1.48 -1.59 -12.71
N ILE A 65 0.89 -0.86 -11.75
CA ILE A 65 0.39 0.52 -11.95
C ILE A 65 1.51 1.55 -12.20
N ARG A 66 2.80 1.19 -12.00
CA ARG A 66 3.94 2.12 -12.19
C ARG A 66 4.91 1.73 -13.29
N LEU A 67 4.59 0.72 -14.10
CA LEU A 67 5.39 0.31 -15.27
C LEU A 67 4.84 0.81 -16.62
N ASN A 68 3.83 1.69 -16.61
CA ASN A 68 3.35 2.42 -17.81
C ASN A 68 3.50 3.92 -17.64
#